data_AF-A0A419HIS2-F1
#
_entry.id   AF-A0A419HIS2-F1
#
_cell.length_a   1.000
_cell.length_b   1.000
_cell.length_c   1.000
_cell.angle_alpha   90.00
_cell.angle_beta   90.00
_cell.angle_gamma   90.00
#
_symmetry.space_group_name_H-M   'P 1'
#
loop_
_entity.id
_entity.type
_entity.pdbx_description
1 polymer ?
#
loop_
_entity_poly.entity_id
_entity_poly.type
_entity_poly.pdbx_seq_one_letter_code
_entity_poly.pdbx_strand_id
1 'polypeptide(L)'
;MLHLYASICQQVIERNSAPPVHWPLRRLATSLVAALGYAAAGWLAAWPVLGLDLLGRHLPASMVNLLALVPAGVLVAMASLHLLELLFGSVWKLVAFVRVRRSGWEQRRAALRRRAGSDLESIRFLQTHTTGWSGKLALPAGADLTRNDTRQLAREKLTYPEIIENFRVFLQVIKADHGRGVAVIIGIDELDKLADAEQAYRFINEIKGIFGVPGTIYLVTISQDALASFERRGMPIRDAFDSSFDEIVRVEPLSLRGTLMLLSERAELLEQGFGALIHCMAGGLPREVLRITRMALIVATRIKLNLAATAESLIADDLLHKRHAFTIAVSTATADTNDFVRTLRTWAADPETLRTSFDTLIIRNAGEDRGFAVLRLQAAAYIYHCQTVLEVFKRIEGPDNGESLDLLAEAKQAMAIHPQLAIELINECRRAWNLPVPDEPSAPVAPR
;
A
#
# COMPACT_ATOMS: atom_id res chain seq x y z
N MET A 1 21.67 1.97 -2.02
CA MET A 1 21.57 0.82 -2.95
C MET A 1 21.80 -0.57 -2.32
N LEU A 2 22.86 -0.84 -1.55
CA LEU A 2 23.12 -2.18 -0.96
C LEU A 2 21.95 -2.77 -0.16
N HIS A 3 21.23 -1.93 0.59
CA HIS A 3 20.04 -2.36 1.33
C HIS A 3 18.93 -2.87 0.41
N LEU A 4 18.67 -2.16 -0.70
CA LEU A 4 17.68 -2.56 -1.70
C LEU A 4 18.03 -3.93 -2.31
N TYR A 5 19.30 -4.12 -2.70
CA TYR A 5 19.76 -5.40 -3.24
C TYR A 5 19.61 -6.53 -2.21
N ALA A 6 20.00 -6.30 -0.95
CA ALA A 6 19.81 -7.27 0.12
C ALA A 6 18.33 -7.66 0.32
N SER A 7 17.42 -6.68 0.33
CA SER A 7 15.98 -6.92 0.47
C SER A 7 15.42 -7.78 -0.68
N ILE A 8 15.85 -7.54 -1.93
CA ILE A 8 15.43 -8.37 -3.07
C ILE A 8 15.96 -9.79 -2.93
N CYS A 9 17.24 -9.97 -2.58
CA CYS A 9 17.82 -11.31 -2.34
C CYS A 9 17.03 -12.06 -1.26
N GLN A 10 16.68 -11.40 -0.16
CA GLN A 10 15.88 -11.98 0.91
C GLN A 10 14.48 -12.40 0.43
N GLN A 11 13.78 -11.52 -0.30
CA GLN A 11 12.46 -11.83 -0.86
C GLN A 11 12.50 -13.00 -1.85
N VAL A 12 13.55 -13.10 -2.66
CA VAL A 12 13.76 -14.23 -3.57
C VAL A 12 13.97 -15.53 -2.79
N ILE A 13 14.75 -15.51 -1.70
CA ILE A 13 14.96 -16.68 -0.83
C ILE A 13 13.63 -17.10 -0.19
N GLU A 14 12.88 -16.17 0.41
CA GLU A 14 11.60 -16.41 1.08
C GLU A 14 10.56 -17.01 0.12
N ARG A 15 10.30 -16.34 -1.01
CA ARG A 15 9.33 -16.83 -2.03
C ARG A 15 9.71 -18.17 -2.59
N ASN A 16 11.00 -18.40 -2.78
CA ASN A 16 11.42 -19.67 -3.31
C ASN A 16 11.34 -20.77 -2.27
N SER A 17 11.46 -20.51 -0.95
CA SER A 17 11.54 -21.49 0.16
C SER A 17 10.29 -22.35 0.39
N ALA A 18 9.09 -21.89 0.01
CA ALA A 18 7.86 -22.66 0.18
C ALA A 18 7.82 -23.95 -0.66
N PRO A 19 7.37 -25.10 -0.10
CA PRO A 19 7.16 -26.33 -0.86
C PRO A 19 5.99 -26.15 -1.86
N PRO A 20 6.05 -26.77 -3.05
CA PRO A 20 4.98 -26.63 -4.04
C PRO A 20 3.65 -27.18 -3.52
N VAL A 21 2.57 -26.42 -3.75
CA VAL A 21 1.19 -26.86 -3.52
C VAL A 21 0.92 -28.10 -4.40
N HIS A 22 0.54 -29.18 -3.75
CA HIS A 22 0.42 -30.54 -4.25
C HIS A 22 -0.84 -30.71 -5.11
N TRP A 23 -0.82 -30.18 -6.33
CA TRP A 23 -2.04 -30.06 -7.15
C TRP A 23 -2.30 -31.12 -8.24
N PRO A 24 -1.39 -32.06 -8.62
CA PRO A 24 -1.77 -33.15 -9.54
C PRO A 24 -1.83 -34.56 -8.91
N LEU A 25 -1.23 -34.79 -7.72
CA LEU A 25 -1.17 -36.14 -7.11
C LEU A 25 -2.55 -36.67 -6.70
N ARG A 26 -3.45 -35.80 -6.24
CA ARG A 26 -4.83 -36.19 -5.88
C ARG A 26 -5.65 -36.66 -7.08
N ARG A 27 -5.55 -35.96 -8.23
CA ARG A 27 -6.27 -36.34 -9.45
C ARG A 27 -5.74 -37.65 -10.06
N LEU A 28 -4.44 -37.87 -9.98
CA LEU A 28 -3.79 -39.12 -10.39
C LEU A 28 -4.18 -40.30 -9.48
N ALA A 29 -4.23 -40.08 -8.15
CA ALA A 29 -4.71 -41.08 -7.20
C ALA A 29 -6.17 -41.45 -7.47
N THR A 30 -7.04 -40.47 -7.73
CA THR A 30 -8.45 -40.75 -8.06
C THR A 30 -8.61 -41.52 -9.39
N SER A 31 -7.79 -41.24 -10.41
CA SER A 31 -7.85 -41.99 -11.67
C SER A 31 -7.32 -43.43 -11.53
N LEU A 32 -6.31 -43.66 -10.69
CA LEU A 32 -5.78 -45.00 -10.40
C LEU A 32 -6.79 -45.83 -9.60
N VAL A 33 -7.44 -45.23 -8.61
CA VAL A 33 -8.50 -45.87 -7.82
C VAL A 33 -9.71 -46.22 -8.71
N ALA A 34 -10.10 -45.34 -9.63
CA ALA A 34 -11.17 -45.62 -10.58
C ALA A 34 -10.80 -46.77 -11.54
N ALA A 35 -9.57 -46.78 -12.08
CA ALA A 35 -9.11 -47.84 -12.98
C ALA A 35 -9.04 -49.22 -12.28
N LEU A 36 -8.55 -49.27 -11.04
CA LEU A 36 -8.58 -50.48 -10.21
C LEU A 36 -10.02 -50.92 -9.91
N GLY A 37 -10.93 -49.98 -9.69
CA GLY A 37 -12.36 -50.26 -9.52
C GLY A 37 -12.99 -50.92 -10.75
N TYR A 38 -12.71 -50.42 -11.95
CA TYR A 38 -13.20 -51.01 -13.20
C TYR A 38 -12.60 -52.39 -13.48
N ALA A 39 -11.31 -52.59 -13.19
CA ALA A 39 -10.66 -53.89 -13.31
C ALA A 39 -11.26 -54.92 -12.33
N ALA A 40 -11.50 -54.51 -11.08
CA ALA A 40 -12.14 -55.36 -10.07
C ALA A 40 -13.61 -55.69 -10.45
N ALA A 41 -14.36 -54.72 -10.98
CA ALA A 41 -15.72 -54.95 -11.47
C ALA A 41 -15.76 -55.92 -12.66
N GLY A 42 -14.80 -55.82 -13.59
CA GLY A 42 -14.65 -56.77 -14.70
C GLY A 42 -14.35 -58.20 -14.21
N TRP A 43 -13.48 -58.34 -13.21
CA TRP A 43 -13.19 -59.63 -12.57
C TRP A 43 -14.40 -60.20 -11.81
N LEU A 44 -15.13 -59.37 -11.07
CA LEU A 44 -16.36 -59.77 -10.37
C LEU A 44 -17.49 -60.16 -11.32
N ALA A 45 -17.58 -59.54 -12.50
CA ALA A 45 -18.55 -59.91 -13.53
C ALA A 45 -18.17 -61.22 -14.25
N ALA A 46 -16.88 -61.56 -14.32
CA ALA A 46 -16.39 -62.82 -14.87
C ALA A 46 -16.45 -63.98 -13.86
N TRP A 47 -16.48 -63.66 -12.56
CA TRP A 47 -16.51 -64.64 -11.46
C TRP A 47 -17.66 -65.68 -11.54
N PRO A 48 -18.90 -65.34 -11.94
CA PRO A 48 -19.97 -66.32 -12.08
C PRO A 48 -19.72 -67.31 -13.22
N VAL A 49 -18.99 -66.90 -14.26
CA VAL A 49 -18.69 -67.76 -15.42
C VAL A 49 -17.53 -68.72 -15.11
N LEU A 50 -16.56 -68.28 -14.32
CA LEU A 50 -15.38 -69.08 -13.93
C LEU A 50 -15.58 -69.89 -12.64
N GLY A 51 -16.38 -69.39 -11.70
CA GLY A 51 -16.60 -69.98 -10.38
C GLY A 51 -17.69 -71.06 -10.32
N LEU A 52 -18.49 -71.22 -11.39
CA LEU A 52 -19.56 -72.22 -11.44
C LEU A 52 -19.05 -73.67 -11.51
N ASP A 53 -17.75 -73.91 -11.73
CA ASP A 53 -17.15 -75.25 -11.68
C ASP A 53 -16.69 -75.68 -10.28
N LEU A 54 -16.58 -74.77 -9.31
CA LEU A 54 -16.00 -75.05 -7.98
C LEU A 54 -17.03 -75.37 -6.89
N LEU A 55 -18.30 -75.03 -7.07
CA LEU A 55 -19.37 -75.35 -6.10
C LEU A 55 -20.39 -76.28 -6.78
N GLY A 56 -20.07 -77.57 -6.79
CA GLY A 56 -20.90 -78.61 -7.39
C GLY A 56 -22.34 -78.58 -6.90
N ARG A 57 -23.25 -78.15 -7.78
CA ARG A 57 -24.69 -78.42 -7.67
C ARG A 57 -25.27 -78.71 -9.06
N HIS A 58 -25.94 -79.85 -9.15
CA HIS A 58 -26.62 -80.35 -10.33
C HIS A 58 -27.68 -79.37 -10.85
N LEU A 59 -27.53 -78.91 -12.10
CA LEU A 59 -28.56 -78.20 -12.85
C LEU A 59 -28.96 -79.01 -14.09
N PRO A 60 -30.26 -79.11 -14.43
CA PRO A 60 -30.75 -79.94 -15.53
C PRO A 60 -30.53 -79.32 -16.91
N ALA A 61 -30.55 -80.18 -17.93
CA ALA A 61 -30.07 -79.95 -19.31
C ALA A 61 -30.87 -78.97 -20.21
N SER A 62 -31.60 -77.99 -19.65
CA SER A 62 -32.23 -76.92 -20.45
C SER A 62 -31.40 -75.62 -20.51
N MET A 63 -30.17 -75.61 -19.99
CA MET A 63 -29.26 -74.46 -20.08
C MET A 63 -28.28 -74.60 -21.26
N VAL A 64 -28.75 -74.29 -22.47
CA VAL A 64 -27.97 -74.36 -23.72
C VAL A 64 -26.91 -73.26 -23.87
N ASN A 65 -26.79 -72.26 -23.01
CA ASN A 65 -25.94 -71.08 -23.31
C ASN A 65 -24.71 -70.85 -22.40
N LEU A 66 -24.13 -71.90 -21.78
CA LEU A 66 -22.94 -71.70 -20.94
C LEU A 66 -21.62 -71.66 -21.73
N LEU A 67 -21.49 -72.43 -22.82
CA LEU A 67 -20.25 -72.52 -23.61
C LEU A 67 -19.96 -71.27 -24.47
N ALA A 68 -20.98 -70.47 -24.80
CA ALA A 68 -20.82 -69.21 -25.54
C ALA A 68 -20.36 -68.03 -24.66
N LEU A 69 -20.46 -68.14 -23.34
CA LEU A 69 -20.04 -67.11 -22.38
C LEU A 69 -18.55 -67.20 -22.02
N VAL A 70 -17.93 -68.39 -22.14
CA VAL A 70 -16.50 -68.60 -21.82
C VAL A 70 -15.56 -67.80 -22.76
N PRO A 71 -15.74 -67.81 -24.10
CA PRO A 71 -14.90 -66.98 -24.99
C PRO A 71 -15.12 -65.48 -24.75
N ALA A 72 -16.35 -65.07 -24.45
CA ALA A 72 -16.69 -63.67 -24.19
C ALA A 72 -16.02 -63.15 -22.90
N GLY A 73 -16.02 -63.96 -21.83
CA GLY A 73 -15.35 -63.62 -20.57
C GLY A 73 -13.83 -63.47 -20.73
N VAL A 74 -13.19 -64.37 -21.48
CA VAL A 74 -11.75 -64.32 -21.75
C VAL A 74 -11.38 -63.09 -22.59
N LEU A 75 -12.18 -62.73 -23.60
CA LEU A 75 -11.96 -61.53 -24.41
C LEU A 75 -12.11 -60.24 -23.59
N VAL A 76 -13.09 -60.17 -22.69
CA VAL A 76 -13.26 -59.03 -21.77
C VAL A 76 -12.08 -58.94 -20.79
N ALA A 77 -11.56 -60.07 -20.30
CA ALA A 77 -10.40 -60.11 -19.43
C ALA A 77 -9.12 -59.63 -20.15
N MET A 78 -8.89 -60.07 -21.40
CA MET A 78 -7.74 -59.62 -22.18
C MET A 78 -7.84 -58.15 -22.59
N ALA A 79 -9.03 -57.69 -22.99
CA ALA A 79 -9.27 -56.29 -23.32
C ALA A 79 -9.10 -55.37 -22.10
N SER A 80 -9.55 -55.80 -20.92
CA SER A 80 -9.34 -55.04 -19.68
C SER A 80 -7.87 -55.02 -19.26
N LEU A 81 -7.12 -56.11 -19.46
CA LEU A 81 -5.67 -56.16 -19.20
C LEU A 81 -4.89 -55.20 -20.11
N HIS A 82 -5.17 -55.21 -21.42
CA HIS A 82 -4.54 -54.29 -22.36
C HIS A 82 -4.93 -52.82 -22.13
N LEU A 83 -6.19 -52.56 -21.74
CA LEU A 83 -6.62 -51.23 -21.34
C LEU A 83 -5.84 -50.76 -20.10
N LEU A 84 -5.64 -51.65 -19.12
CA LEU A 84 -4.86 -51.36 -17.91
C LEU A 84 -3.40 -51.05 -18.24
N GLU A 85 -2.79 -51.79 -19.17
CA GLU A 85 -1.41 -51.59 -19.65
C GLU A 85 -1.26 -50.24 -20.38
N LEU A 86 -2.20 -49.89 -21.26
CA LEU A 86 -2.21 -48.60 -21.97
C LEU A 86 -2.42 -47.41 -21.02
N LEU A 87 -3.31 -47.55 -20.04
CA LEU A 87 -3.55 -46.55 -19.01
C LEU A 87 -2.32 -46.41 -18.11
N PHE A 88 -1.69 -47.51 -17.70
CA PHE A 88 -0.48 -47.50 -16.87
C PHE A 88 0.69 -46.84 -17.61
N GLY A 89 0.92 -47.18 -18.89
CA GLY A 89 1.95 -46.55 -19.72
C GLY A 89 1.73 -45.05 -19.94
N SER A 90 0.48 -44.64 -20.15
CA SER A 90 0.11 -43.22 -20.33
C SER A 90 0.26 -42.42 -19.04
N VAL A 91 -0.15 -43.00 -17.90
CA VAL A 91 0.07 -42.44 -16.56
C VAL A 91 1.57 -42.35 -16.26
N TRP A 92 2.36 -43.37 -16.57
CA TRP A 92 3.80 -43.36 -16.31
C TRP A 92 4.53 -42.32 -17.16
N LYS A 93 4.15 -42.13 -18.43
CA LYS A 93 4.66 -41.04 -19.28
C LYS A 93 4.29 -39.66 -18.73
N LEU A 94 3.05 -39.49 -18.25
CA LEU A 94 2.61 -38.24 -17.63
C LEU A 94 3.35 -37.97 -16.31
N VAL A 95 3.53 -38.99 -15.46
CA VAL A 95 4.28 -38.92 -14.21
C VAL A 95 5.76 -38.62 -14.48
N ALA A 96 6.37 -39.26 -15.47
CA ALA A 96 7.74 -39.00 -15.89
C ALA A 96 7.90 -37.58 -16.45
N PHE A 97 6.97 -37.12 -17.30
CA PHE A 97 6.94 -35.76 -17.81
C PHE A 97 6.79 -34.72 -16.70
N VAL A 98 5.88 -34.94 -15.76
CA VAL A 98 5.69 -34.09 -14.57
C VAL A 98 6.93 -34.12 -13.68
N ARG A 99 7.56 -35.29 -13.48
CA ARG A 99 8.78 -35.45 -12.67
C ARG A 99 9.98 -34.72 -13.29
N VAL A 100 10.20 -34.85 -14.59
CA VAL A 100 11.28 -34.15 -15.34
C VAL A 100 11.03 -32.64 -15.34
N ARG A 101 9.79 -32.19 -15.56
CA ARG A 101 9.44 -30.78 -15.52
C ARG A 101 9.58 -30.20 -14.09
N ARG A 102 9.23 -30.99 -13.08
CA ARG A 102 9.39 -30.66 -11.65
C ARG A 102 10.87 -30.60 -11.25
N SER A 103 11.70 -31.54 -11.68
CA SER A 103 13.13 -31.54 -11.37
C SER A 103 13.83 -30.33 -11.99
N GLY A 104 13.47 -29.96 -13.24
CA GLY A 104 13.99 -28.74 -13.87
C GLY A 104 13.58 -27.47 -13.14
N TRP A 105 12.32 -27.39 -12.69
CA TRP A 105 11.82 -26.26 -11.89
C TRP A 105 12.47 -26.17 -10.51
N GLU A 106 12.62 -27.28 -9.81
CA GLU A 106 13.27 -27.34 -8.49
C GLU A 106 14.76 -26.99 -8.59
N GLN A 107 15.46 -27.46 -9.63
CA GLN A 107 16.86 -27.09 -9.90
C GLN A 107 17.01 -25.60 -10.18
N ARG A 108 16.11 -25.00 -10.98
CA ARG A 108 16.11 -23.56 -11.26
C ARG A 108 15.85 -22.71 -10.02
N ARG A 109 14.82 -23.05 -9.22
CA ARG A 109 14.56 -22.38 -7.92
C ARG A 109 15.74 -22.53 -6.97
N ALA A 110 16.37 -23.70 -6.91
CA ALA A 110 17.56 -23.93 -6.09
C ALA A 110 18.77 -23.13 -6.58
N ALA A 111 18.94 -22.98 -7.90
CA ALA A 111 19.98 -22.12 -8.48
C ALA A 111 19.74 -20.64 -8.14
N LEU A 112 18.51 -20.16 -8.27
CA LEU A 112 18.15 -18.78 -7.95
C LEU A 112 18.32 -18.49 -6.45
N ARG A 113 17.89 -19.41 -5.57
CA ARG A 113 18.13 -19.30 -4.11
C ARG A 113 19.63 -19.27 -3.78
N ARG A 114 20.43 -20.15 -4.39
CA ARG A 114 21.88 -20.19 -4.16
C ARG A 114 22.55 -18.89 -4.59
N ARG A 115 22.15 -18.36 -5.75
CA ARG A 115 22.65 -17.07 -6.23
C ARG A 115 22.26 -15.93 -5.29
N ALA A 116 20.98 -15.85 -4.91
CA ALA A 116 20.49 -14.85 -3.97
C ALA A 116 21.21 -14.91 -2.61
N GLY A 117 21.48 -16.12 -2.11
CA GLY A 117 22.26 -16.34 -0.88
C GLY A 117 23.70 -15.87 -0.99
N SER A 118 24.39 -16.22 -2.08
CA SER A 118 25.76 -15.78 -2.36
C SER A 118 25.87 -14.25 -2.48
N ASP A 119 24.92 -13.63 -3.17
CA ASP A 119 24.87 -12.18 -3.34
C ASP A 119 24.58 -11.49 -2.00
N LEU A 120 23.64 -12.02 -1.20
CA LEU A 120 23.32 -11.49 0.13
C LEU A 120 24.51 -11.57 1.10
N GLU A 121 25.26 -12.67 1.11
CA GLU A 121 26.49 -12.79 1.89
C GLU A 121 27.55 -11.75 1.47
N SER A 122 27.69 -11.54 0.16
CA SER A 122 28.63 -10.56 -0.39
C SER A 122 28.23 -9.12 -0.01
N ILE A 123 26.94 -8.80 -0.09
CA ILE A 123 26.39 -7.50 0.31
C ILE A 123 26.56 -7.25 1.81
N ARG A 124 26.28 -8.24 2.66
CA ARG A 124 26.47 -8.14 4.11
C ARG A 124 27.93 -7.86 4.47
N PHE A 125 28.87 -8.55 3.80
CA PHE A 125 30.29 -8.29 3.97
C PHE A 125 30.68 -6.84 3.63
N LEU A 126 30.15 -6.30 2.53
CA LEU A 126 30.36 -4.89 2.14
C LEU A 126 29.74 -3.90 3.15
N GLN A 127 28.54 -4.18 3.66
CA GLN A 127 27.88 -3.34 4.67
C GLN A 127 28.67 -3.29 5.99
N THR A 128 29.19 -4.43 6.46
CA THR A 128 29.98 -4.51 7.71
C THR A 128 31.31 -3.76 7.60
N HIS A 129 31.95 -3.74 6.43
CA HIS A 129 33.20 -3.00 6.25
C HIS A 129 33.01 -1.48 6.08
N THR A 130 31.82 -1.04 5.66
CA THR A 130 31.53 0.39 5.45
C THR A 130 31.27 1.14 6.77
N THR A 131 30.66 0.48 7.76
CA THR A 131 30.46 1.06 9.12
C THR A 131 31.77 1.24 9.89
N GLY A 132 32.82 0.47 9.58
CA GLY A 132 34.15 0.61 10.16
C GLY A 132 34.95 1.84 9.69
N TRP A 133 34.51 2.53 8.64
CA TRP A 133 35.20 3.71 8.10
C TRP A 133 34.85 4.99 8.88
N SER A 134 33.62 5.14 9.36
CA SER A 134 33.12 6.38 9.98
C SER A 134 33.76 6.76 11.34
N GLY A 135 34.71 5.98 11.87
CA GLY A 135 35.19 6.15 13.24
C GLY A 135 36.68 5.94 13.51
N LYS A 136 37.55 5.86 12.49
CA LYS A 136 39.01 5.79 12.71
C LYS A 136 39.68 7.13 12.39
N LEU A 137 39.52 8.07 13.33
CA LEU A 137 40.56 9.08 13.56
C LEU A 137 41.83 8.34 13.98
N ALA A 138 42.95 8.68 13.35
CA ALA A 138 44.24 8.07 13.58
C ALA A 138 44.69 8.25 15.05
N LEU A 139 45.06 7.15 15.69
CA LEU A 139 45.94 7.18 16.87
C LEU A 139 47.33 6.70 16.42
N PRO A 140 48.39 7.51 16.59
CA PRO A 140 49.74 7.09 16.28
C PRO A 140 50.32 6.24 17.43
N ALA A 141 51.07 5.22 17.04
CA ALA A 141 52.06 4.49 17.82
C ALA A 141 51.58 3.62 19.01
N GLY A 142 51.83 2.32 18.89
CA GLY A 142 51.79 1.36 19.99
C GLY A 142 51.60 -0.05 19.47
N ALA A 143 52.68 -0.84 19.49
CA ALA A 143 52.73 -2.17 18.90
C ALA A 143 51.83 -3.17 19.64
N ASP A 144 50.85 -3.75 18.95
CA ASP A 144 50.17 -4.96 19.38
C ASP A 144 50.53 -6.11 18.42
N LEU A 145 51.33 -7.03 18.94
CA LEU A 145 51.64 -8.31 18.31
C LEU A 145 50.42 -9.24 18.46
N THR A 146 49.40 -9.06 17.62
CA THR A 146 48.24 -9.96 17.56
C THR A 146 48.47 -11.01 16.47
N ARG A 147 48.81 -12.25 16.87
CA ARG A 147 48.85 -13.40 15.96
C ARG A 147 47.42 -13.83 15.63
N ASN A 148 46.86 -13.19 14.61
CA ASN A 148 45.56 -13.53 14.05
C ASN A 148 45.73 -14.56 12.92
N ASP A 149 45.41 -15.82 13.20
CA ASP A 149 45.16 -16.82 12.16
C ASP A 149 43.77 -16.54 11.57
N THR A 150 43.69 -15.48 10.77
CA THR A 150 42.48 -15.13 10.03
C THR A 150 42.78 -15.43 8.58
N ARG A 151 42.28 -16.56 8.06
CA ARG A 151 42.04 -16.72 6.62
C ARG A 151 41.01 -15.68 6.21
N GLN A 152 41.47 -14.45 6.02
CA GLN A 152 40.74 -13.43 5.30
C GLN A 152 40.69 -13.92 3.86
N LEU A 153 39.60 -14.62 3.52
CA LEU A 153 39.09 -14.62 2.15
C LEU A 153 38.82 -13.15 1.83
N ALA A 154 39.85 -12.46 1.34
CA ALA A 154 39.77 -11.12 0.83
C ALA A 154 38.89 -11.19 -0.43
N ARG A 155 37.57 -11.23 -0.23
CA ARG A 155 36.62 -10.97 -1.32
C ARG A 155 36.96 -9.57 -1.81
N GLU A 156 37.29 -9.49 -3.09
CA GLU A 156 37.57 -8.23 -3.77
C GLU A 156 36.42 -7.25 -3.49
N LYS A 157 36.78 -6.03 -3.05
CA LYS A 157 35.79 -5.03 -2.68
C LYS A 157 35.14 -4.53 -3.96
N LEU A 158 33.90 -4.92 -4.20
CA LEU A 158 33.15 -4.49 -5.38
C LEU A 158 33.05 -2.96 -5.41
N THR A 159 33.31 -2.39 -6.58
CA THR A 159 33.09 -0.96 -6.82
C THR A 159 31.60 -0.66 -6.95
N TYR A 160 31.21 0.61 -6.78
CA TYR A 160 29.80 1.00 -6.92
C TYR A 160 29.18 0.64 -8.30
N PRO A 161 29.87 0.87 -9.44
CA PRO A 161 29.40 0.40 -10.76
C PRO A 161 29.24 -1.12 -10.85
N GLU A 162 30.17 -1.90 -10.27
CA GLU A 162 30.06 -3.36 -10.25
C GLU A 162 28.87 -3.85 -9.44
N ILE A 163 28.55 -3.19 -8.33
CA ILE A 163 27.36 -3.56 -7.54
C ILE A 163 26.08 -3.27 -8.33
N ILE A 164 26.03 -2.14 -9.05
CA ILE A 164 24.91 -1.82 -9.95
C ILE A 164 24.77 -2.88 -11.04
N GLU A 165 25.87 -3.27 -11.69
CA GLU A 165 25.83 -4.26 -12.76
C GLU A 165 25.38 -5.62 -12.23
N ASN A 166 25.94 -6.06 -11.10
CA ASN A 166 25.52 -7.29 -10.43
C ASN A 166 24.03 -7.28 -10.08
N PHE A 167 23.52 -6.14 -9.60
CA PHE A 167 22.10 -5.94 -9.32
C PHE A 167 21.25 -6.08 -10.59
N ARG A 168 21.64 -5.40 -11.68
CA ARG A 168 20.93 -5.46 -12.98
C ARG A 168 20.90 -6.88 -13.53
N VAL A 169 22.05 -7.57 -13.53
CA VAL A 169 22.17 -8.98 -13.94
C VAL A 169 21.26 -9.86 -13.09
N PHE A 170 21.25 -9.66 -11.77
CA PHE A 170 20.40 -10.44 -10.88
C PHE A 170 18.91 -10.27 -11.19
N LEU A 171 18.45 -9.04 -11.47
CA LEU A 171 17.07 -8.80 -11.91
C LEU A 171 16.74 -9.49 -13.24
N GLN A 172 17.67 -9.51 -14.20
CA GLN A 172 17.50 -10.24 -15.45
C GLN A 172 17.39 -11.76 -15.23
N VAL A 173 18.18 -12.31 -14.30
CA VAL A 173 18.11 -13.73 -13.91
C VAL A 173 16.76 -14.07 -13.27
N ILE A 174 16.24 -13.22 -12.37
CA ILE A 174 14.90 -13.38 -11.78
C ILE A 174 13.85 -13.43 -12.88
N LYS A 175 13.90 -12.50 -13.84
CA LYS A 175 12.96 -12.46 -14.97
C LYS A 175 13.05 -13.71 -15.85
N ALA A 176 14.27 -14.13 -16.19
CA ALA A 176 14.50 -15.31 -17.02
C ALA A 176 13.93 -16.59 -16.35
N ASP A 177 13.94 -16.66 -15.02
CA ASP A 177 13.38 -17.78 -14.27
C ASP A 177 11.84 -17.78 -14.27
N HIS A 178 11.20 -16.62 -14.13
CA HIS A 178 9.73 -16.50 -14.04
C HIS A 178 8.99 -16.54 -15.40
N GLY A 179 9.70 -16.41 -16.53
CA GLY A 179 9.14 -16.59 -17.87
C GLY A 179 8.61 -15.30 -18.52
N ARG A 180 8.09 -15.42 -19.76
CA ARG A 180 7.55 -14.27 -20.52
C ARG A 180 6.29 -13.73 -19.85
N GLY A 181 6.23 -12.40 -19.68
CA GLY A 181 5.07 -11.68 -19.14
C GLY A 181 5.11 -11.38 -17.64
N VAL A 182 6.15 -11.80 -16.91
CA VAL A 182 6.32 -11.47 -15.49
C VAL A 182 7.22 -10.24 -15.36
N ALA A 183 6.71 -9.20 -14.69
CA ALA A 183 7.46 -8.00 -14.34
C ALA A 183 7.95 -8.06 -12.89
N VAL A 184 9.17 -7.58 -12.64
CA VAL A 184 9.67 -7.35 -11.28
C VAL A 184 9.24 -5.95 -10.86
N ILE A 185 8.40 -5.83 -9.84
CA ILE A 185 7.95 -4.53 -9.32
C ILE A 185 8.77 -4.23 -8.06
N ILE A 186 9.42 -3.07 -8.05
CA ILE A 186 10.23 -2.57 -6.93
C ILE A 186 9.56 -1.29 -6.43
N GLY A 187 8.94 -1.38 -5.24
CA GLY A 187 8.37 -0.24 -4.53
C GLY A 187 9.41 0.40 -3.61
N ILE A 188 9.61 1.70 -3.71
CA ILE A 188 10.40 2.52 -2.80
C ILE A 188 9.45 3.56 -2.19
N ASP A 189 9.08 3.36 -0.94
CA ASP A 189 8.09 4.18 -0.25
C ASP A 189 8.75 5.30 0.58
N GLU A 190 8.07 6.44 0.70
CA GLU A 190 8.43 7.58 1.56
C GLU A 190 9.88 8.07 1.39
N LEU A 191 10.26 8.42 0.16
CA LEU A 191 11.61 8.92 -0.14
C LEU A 191 12.01 10.14 0.71
N ASP A 192 11.03 10.90 1.17
CA ASP A 192 11.16 12.08 1.99
C ASP A 192 11.60 11.83 3.44
N LYS A 193 11.66 10.59 3.91
CA LYS A 193 12.25 10.29 5.23
C LYS A 193 13.77 10.44 5.29
N LEU A 194 14.42 10.70 4.16
CA LEU A 194 15.81 11.10 4.14
C LEU A 194 15.92 12.49 4.80
N ALA A 195 16.70 12.55 5.88
CA ALA A 195 16.74 13.68 6.81
C ALA A 195 17.10 15.04 6.17
N ASP A 196 17.66 15.03 4.96
CA ASP A 196 18.03 16.23 4.22
C ASP A 196 17.76 16.13 2.70
N ALA A 197 17.48 17.29 2.10
CA ALA A 197 17.18 17.47 0.68
C ALA A 197 18.33 17.01 -0.23
N GLU A 198 19.58 17.27 0.17
CA GLU A 198 20.74 16.79 -0.58
C GLU A 198 20.81 15.26 -0.60
N GLN A 199 20.45 14.61 0.50
CA GLN A 199 20.47 13.15 0.59
C GLN A 199 19.41 12.54 -0.31
N ALA A 200 18.23 13.14 -0.38
CA ALA A 200 17.18 12.73 -1.32
C ALA A 200 17.62 12.90 -2.78
N TYR A 201 18.22 14.04 -3.13
CA TYR A 201 18.74 14.28 -4.48
C TYR A 201 19.85 13.28 -4.87
N ARG A 202 20.81 13.04 -3.97
CA ARG A 202 21.86 12.03 -4.16
C ARG A 202 21.25 10.63 -4.31
N PHE A 203 20.28 10.28 -3.48
CA PHE A 203 19.60 8.99 -3.59
C PHE A 203 18.90 8.82 -4.93
N ILE A 204 18.20 9.85 -5.43
CA ILE A 204 17.56 9.81 -6.76
C ILE A 204 18.61 9.53 -7.84
N ASN A 205 19.73 10.26 -7.83
CA ASN A 205 20.81 10.02 -8.79
C ASN A 205 21.46 8.63 -8.65
N GLU A 206 21.58 8.11 -7.43
CA GLU A 206 22.05 6.75 -7.19
C GLU A 206 21.09 5.68 -7.75
N ILE A 207 19.77 5.86 -7.59
CA ILE A 207 18.78 4.92 -8.14
C ILE A 207 18.62 5.03 -9.65
N LYS A 208 18.93 6.18 -10.28
CA LYS A 208 18.99 6.26 -11.76
C LYS A 208 19.90 5.18 -12.33
N GLY A 209 21.01 4.90 -11.64
CA GLY A 209 21.99 3.90 -12.03
C GLY A 209 21.44 2.47 -12.11
N ILE A 210 20.31 2.16 -11.48
CA ILE A 210 19.71 0.80 -11.52
C ILE A 210 18.53 0.68 -12.49
N PHE A 211 18.07 1.78 -13.09
CA PHE A 211 16.94 1.79 -14.02
C PHE A 211 17.29 1.22 -15.41
N GLY A 212 16.27 0.89 -16.20
CA GLY A 212 16.47 0.38 -17.56
C GLY A 212 16.77 -1.12 -17.64
N VAL A 213 16.44 -1.90 -16.61
CA VAL A 213 16.37 -3.36 -16.72
C VAL A 213 15.05 -3.75 -17.36
N PRO A 214 15.03 -4.37 -18.56
CA PRO A 214 13.79 -4.67 -19.25
C PRO A 214 12.89 -5.62 -18.44
N GLY A 215 11.63 -5.26 -18.24
CA GLY A 215 10.69 -6.06 -17.43
C GLY A 215 10.79 -5.83 -15.93
N THR A 216 11.38 -4.71 -15.52
CA THR A 216 11.35 -4.22 -14.14
C THR A 216 10.61 -2.88 -14.08
N ILE A 217 9.72 -2.72 -13.11
CA ILE A 217 8.96 -1.49 -12.85
C ILE A 217 9.39 -0.96 -11.50
N TYR A 218 9.74 0.33 -11.44
CA TYR A 218 10.07 1.02 -10.20
C TYR A 218 8.91 1.94 -9.84
N LEU A 219 8.31 1.72 -8.67
CA LEU A 219 7.29 2.60 -8.10
C LEU A 219 7.94 3.35 -6.94
N VAL A 220 8.05 4.67 -7.06
CA VAL A 220 8.63 5.51 -6.01
C VAL A 220 7.57 6.47 -5.50
N THR A 221 7.40 6.56 -4.19
CA THR A 221 6.48 7.51 -3.56
C THR A 221 7.25 8.59 -2.82
N ILE A 222 6.68 9.79 -2.82
CA ILE A 222 7.19 10.96 -2.09
C ILE A 222 6.00 11.77 -1.61
N SER A 223 6.07 12.32 -0.39
CA SER A 223 5.04 13.24 0.08
C SER A 223 5.12 14.59 -0.66
N GLN A 224 3.97 15.23 -0.88
CA GLN A 224 3.92 16.57 -1.50
C GLN A 224 4.62 17.62 -0.63
N ASP A 225 4.48 17.53 0.70
CA ASP A 225 5.11 18.46 1.64
C ASP A 225 6.64 18.44 1.53
N ALA A 226 7.20 17.26 1.31
CA ALA A 226 8.64 17.11 1.11
C ALA A 226 9.10 17.69 -0.22
N LEU A 227 8.36 17.43 -1.30
CA LEU A 227 8.65 18.03 -2.61
C LEU A 227 8.65 19.57 -2.53
N ALA A 228 7.64 20.16 -1.90
CA ALA A 228 7.55 21.61 -1.70
C ALA A 228 8.64 22.17 -0.76
N SER A 229 9.05 21.40 0.26
CA SER A 229 10.17 21.76 1.13
C SER A 229 11.50 21.79 0.36
N PHE A 230 11.72 20.84 -0.55
CA PHE A 230 12.92 20.79 -1.39
C PHE A 230 12.98 21.93 -2.41
N GLU A 231 11.87 22.23 -3.08
CA GLU A 231 11.78 23.37 -4.01
C GLU A 231 12.06 24.70 -3.30
N ARG A 232 11.50 24.91 -2.10
CA ARG A 232 11.74 26.14 -1.29
C ARG A 232 13.19 26.33 -0.89
N ARG A 233 13.98 25.26 -0.79
CA ARG A 233 15.43 25.31 -0.50
C ARG A 233 16.28 25.55 -1.74
N GLY A 234 15.65 25.77 -2.92
CA GLY A 234 16.35 26.02 -4.18
C GLY A 234 16.98 24.78 -4.79
N MET A 235 16.58 23.57 -4.35
CA MET A 235 17.10 22.33 -4.90
C MET A 235 16.28 21.94 -6.13
N PRO A 236 16.91 21.67 -7.30
CA PRO A 236 16.23 21.26 -8.52
C PRO A 236 15.85 19.78 -8.46
N ILE A 237 15.14 19.37 -7.40
CA ILE A 237 14.73 17.98 -7.23
C ILE A 237 13.74 17.58 -8.31
N ARG A 238 12.87 18.52 -8.74
CA ARG A 238 11.93 18.32 -9.84
C ARG A 238 12.64 17.97 -11.14
N ASP A 239 13.70 18.68 -11.51
CA ASP A 239 14.50 18.35 -12.69
C ASP A 239 15.12 16.95 -12.57
N ALA A 240 15.55 16.55 -11.37
CA ALA A 240 16.03 15.20 -11.13
C ALA A 240 14.93 14.15 -11.27
N PHE A 241 13.70 14.40 -10.81
CA PHE A 241 12.55 13.51 -11.00
C PHE A 241 12.17 13.41 -12.49
N ASP A 242 11.98 14.54 -13.16
CA ASP A 242 11.57 14.63 -14.56
C ASP A 242 12.58 13.95 -15.50
N SER A 243 13.86 13.92 -15.13
CA SER A 243 14.92 13.21 -15.87
C SER A 243 15.20 11.78 -15.40
N SER A 244 14.55 11.31 -14.32
CA SER A 244 14.76 9.96 -13.76
C SER A 244 13.63 8.98 -14.07
N PHE A 245 12.39 9.48 -14.11
CA PHE A 245 11.19 8.66 -14.13
C PHE A 245 10.45 8.83 -15.44
N ASP A 246 9.91 7.72 -15.96
CA ASP A 246 9.13 7.73 -17.21
C ASP A 246 7.77 8.41 -17.02
N GLU A 247 7.15 8.23 -15.85
CA GLU A 247 5.82 8.75 -15.53
C GLU A 247 5.78 9.21 -14.06
N ILE A 248 5.22 10.40 -13.83
CA ILE A 248 4.98 10.95 -12.50
C ILE A 248 3.47 11.09 -12.31
N VAL A 249 2.93 10.31 -11.38
CA VAL A 249 1.49 10.32 -11.06
C VAL A 249 1.29 11.11 -9.77
N ARG A 250 0.56 12.23 -9.85
CA ARG A 250 0.13 12.98 -8.67
C ARG A 250 -1.14 12.36 -8.11
N VAL A 251 -1.07 11.89 -6.87
CA VAL A 251 -2.25 11.40 -6.14
C VAL A 251 -2.92 12.58 -5.48
N GLU A 252 -4.05 13.00 -6.03
CA GLU A 252 -4.86 14.08 -5.44
C GLU A 252 -5.71 13.56 -4.28
N PRO A 253 -6.10 14.45 -3.34
CA PRO A 253 -7.15 14.17 -2.37
C PRO A 253 -8.45 13.71 -3.05
N LEU A 254 -9.27 12.96 -2.31
CA LEU A 254 -10.56 12.50 -2.82
C LEU A 254 -11.49 13.69 -2.99
N SER A 255 -12.21 13.75 -4.11
CA SER A 255 -13.43 14.56 -4.22
C SER A 255 -14.53 14.02 -3.31
N LEU A 256 -15.63 14.76 -3.17
CA LEU A 256 -16.82 14.30 -2.47
C LEU A 256 -17.30 12.97 -3.04
N ARG A 257 -17.36 12.83 -4.37
CA ARG A 257 -17.73 11.58 -5.02
C ARG A 257 -16.80 10.44 -4.64
N GLY A 258 -15.48 10.66 -4.66
CA GLY A 258 -14.49 9.67 -4.25
C GLY A 258 -14.65 9.25 -2.79
N THR A 259 -14.99 10.22 -1.92
CA THR A 259 -15.27 9.98 -0.50
C THR A 259 -16.51 9.12 -0.32
N LEU A 260 -17.62 9.45 -1.00
CA LEU A 260 -18.85 8.67 -0.96
C LEU A 260 -18.65 7.24 -1.47
N MET A 261 -17.87 7.05 -2.54
CA MET A 261 -17.50 5.72 -3.03
C MET A 261 -16.70 4.93 -1.99
N LEU A 262 -15.69 5.54 -1.36
CA LEU A 262 -14.89 4.90 -0.32
C LEU A 262 -15.75 4.46 0.88
N LEU A 263 -16.74 5.26 1.24
CA LEU A 263 -17.65 5.00 2.37
C LEU A 263 -18.73 3.98 2.05
N SER A 264 -19.19 3.91 0.80
CA SER A 264 -20.25 2.96 0.39
C SER A 264 -19.92 1.50 0.71
N GLU A 265 -18.63 1.13 0.69
CA GLU A 265 -18.16 -0.22 1.03
C GLU A 265 -18.00 -0.48 2.53
N ARG A 266 -18.07 0.56 3.38
CA ARG A 266 -17.58 0.52 4.77
C ARG A 266 -18.55 1.05 5.81
N ALA A 267 -19.52 1.87 5.42
CA ALA A 267 -20.40 2.60 6.32
C ALA A 267 -21.82 2.77 5.75
N GLU A 268 -22.49 1.67 5.43
CA GLU A 268 -23.86 1.64 4.87
C GLU A 268 -24.91 2.35 5.75
N LEU A 269 -24.65 2.48 7.05
CA LEU A 269 -25.52 3.14 8.02
C LEU A 269 -25.58 4.68 7.86
N LEU A 270 -24.63 5.27 7.14
CA LEU A 270 -24.51 6.71 7.00
C LEU A 270 -25.07 7.18 5.64
N GLU A 271 -26.08 8.04 5.68
CA GLU A 271 -26.61 8.69 4.49
C GLU A 271 -25.60 9.64 3.84
N GLN A 272 -25.85 10.04 2.59
CA GLN A 272 -24.94 10.88 1.81
C GLN A 272 -24.54 12.19 2.52
N GLY A 273 -25.46 12.80 3.30
CA GLY A 273 -25.17 14.01 4.08
C GLY A 273 -24.07 13.80 5.13
N PHE A 274 -23.98 12.62 5.74
CA PHE A 274 -22.87 12.29 6.65
C PHE A 274 -21.55 12.13 5.89
N GLY A 275 -21.58 11.51 4.71
CA GLY A 275 -20.41 11.41 3.85
C GLY A 275 -19.86 12.77 3.42
N ALA A 276 -20.76 13.71 3.09
CA ALA A 276 -20.43 15.10 2.81
C ALA A 276 -19.78 15.82 4.00
N LEU A 277 -20.33 15.64 5.21
CA LEU A 277 -19.76 16.21 6.44
C LEU A 277 -18.35 15.66 6.68
N ILE A 278 -18.19 14.34 6.57
CA ILE A 278 -16.90 13.66 6.73
C ILE A 278 -15.89 14.18 5.71
N HIS A 279 -16.30 14.36 4.46
CA HIS A 279 -15.45 14.88 3.38
C HIS A 279 -14.91 16.29 3.71
N CYS A 280 -15.80 17.23 4.10
CA CYS A 280 -15.41 18.59 4.47
C CYS A 280 -14.46 18.62 5.66
N MET A 281 -14.74 17.82 6.70
CA MET A 281 -13.88 17.78 7.90
C MET A 281 -12.52 17.10 7.64
N ALA A 282 -12.48 16.09 6.76
CA ALA A 282 -11.27 15.33 6.45
C ALA A 282 -10.37 16.01 5.41
N GLY A 283 -10.90 17.00 4.68
CA GLY A 283 -10.19 17.62 3.57
C GLY A 283 -9.92 16.63 2.44
N GLY A 284 -10.81 15.67 2.17
CA GLY A 284 -10.61 14.66 1.12
C GLY A 284 -9.46 13.66 1.35
N LEU A 285 -8.74 13.73 2.47
CA LEU A 285 -7.62 12.83 2.76
C LEU A 285 -8.15 11.44 3.17
N PRO A 286 -7.86 10.34 2.43
CA PRO A 286 -8.47 9.03 2.70
C PRO A 286 -8.31 8.53 4.13
N ARG A 287 -7.12 8.74 4.73
CA ARG A 287 -6.83 8.34 6.11
C ARG A 287 -7.69 9.11 7.11
N GLU A 288 -7.86 10.41 6.90
CA GLU A 288 -8.69 11.26 7.76
C GLU A 288 -10.17 10.99 7.55
N VAL A 289 -10.61 10.73 6.31
CA VAL A 289 -11.98 10.27 6.02
C VAL A 289 -12.32 9.06 6.88
N LEU A 290 -11.49 8.02 6.89
CA LEU A 290 -11.72 6.82 7.70
C LEU A 290 -11.63 7.09 9.22
N ARG A 291 -10.80 8.04 9.65
CA ARG A 291 -10.73 8.46 11.07
C ARG A 291 -12.02 9.13 11.50
N ILE A 292 -12.45 10.15 10.75
CA ILE A 292 -13.64 10.94 11.06
C ILE A 292 -14.90 10.10 10.91
N THR A 293 -14.96 9.19 9.94
CA THR A 293 -16.08 8.23 9.80
C THR A 293 -16.30 7.42 11.07
N ARG A 294 -15.21 6.90 11.68
CA ARG A 294 -15.31 6.14 12.94
C ARG A 294 -15.84 7.00 14.08
N MET A 295 -15.42 8.25 14.17
CA MET A 295 -15.93 9.20 15.16
C MET A 295 -17.41 9.55 14.90
N ALA A 296 -17.75 9.83 13.64
CA ALA A 296 -19.10 10.16 13.20
C ALA A 296 -20.08 9.02 13.50
N LEU A 297 -19.70 7.76 13.27
CA LEU A 297 -20.57 6.61 13.58
C LEU A 297 -20.87 6.50 15.08
N ILE A 298 -19.88 6.72 15.94
CA ILE A 298 -20.05 6.69 17.40
C ILE A 298 -20.98 7.82 17.87
N VAL A 299 -20.83 9.01 17.31
CA VAL A 299 -21.65 10.19 17.67
C VAL A 299 -23.06 10.07 17.10
N ALA A 300 -23.19 9.79 15.81
CA ALA A 300 -24.46 9.75 15.11
C ALA A 300 -25.38 8.66 15.68
N THR A 301 -24.86 7.49 16.05
CA THR A 301 -25.67 6.43 16.71
C THR A 301 -26.23 6.87 18.06
N ARG A 302 -25.50 7.69 18.82
CA ARG A 302 -25.99 8.25 20.10
C ARG A 302 -27.05 9.33 19.90
N ILE A 303 -26.96 10.10 18.83
CA ILE A 303 -27.85 11.24 18.53
C ILE A 303 -28.87 10.88 17.44
N LYS A 304 -29.27 9.60 17.36
CA LYS A 304 -30.33 9.10 16.47
C LYS A 304 -30.18 9.54 15.00
N LEU A 305 -28.94 9.55 14.50
CA LEU A 305 -28.59 9.91 13.12
C LEU A 305 -29.05 11.34 12.73
N ASN A 306 -29.01 12.29 13.66
CA ASN A 306 -29.20 13.71 13.32
C ASN A 306 -27.90 14.32 12.76
N LEU A 307 -27.93 14.75 11.49
CA LEU A 307 -26.76 15.29 10.79
C LEU A 307 -26.22 16.58 11.42
N ALA A 308 -27.08 17.57 11.67
CA ALA A 308 -26.68 18.86 12.22
C ALA A 308 -26.08 18.71 13.63
N ALA A 309 -26.72 17.92 14.50
CA ALA A 309 -26.20 17.66 15.85
C ALA A 309 -24.92 16.82 15.83
N THR A 310 -24.75 15.95 14.84
CA THR A 310 -23.48 15.22 14.63
C THR A 310 -22.37 16.18 14.19
N ALA A 311 -22.64 17.11 13.27
CA ALA A 311 -21.69 18.15 12.87
C ALA A 311 -21.25 19.01 14.06
N GLU A 312 -22.20 19.47 14.87
CA GLU A 312 -21.93 20.22 16.10
C GLU A 312 -21.04 19.45 17.06
N SER A 313 -21.35 18.18 17.34
CA SER A 313 -20.55 17.36 18.25
C SER A 313 -19.15 17.04 17.71
N LEU A 314 -19.00 16.78 16.40
CA LEU A 314 -17.68 16.51 15.81
C LEU A 314 -16.81 17.77 15.79
N ILE A 315 -17.39 18.92 15.46
CA ILE A 315 -16.67 20.20 15.47
C ILE A 315 -16.31 20.62 16.89
N ALA A 316 -17.17 20.39 17.88
CA ALA A 316 -16.85 20.65 19.28
C ALA A 316 -15.60 19.87 19.73
N ASP A 317 -15.51 18.58 19.36
CA ASP A 317 -14.35 17.76 19.68
C ASP A 317 -13.09 18.21 18.92
N ASP A 318 -13.19 18.54 17.63
CA ASP A 318 -12.05 19.03 16.83
C ASP A 318 -11.54 20.40 17.35
N LEU A 319 -12.44 21.31 17.73
CA LEU A 319 -12.10 22.60 18.34
C LEU A 319 -11.31 22.44 19.64
N LEU A 320 -11.70 21.49 20.51
CA LEU A 320 -10.99 21.22 21.76
C LEU A 320 -9.54 20.78 21.51
N HIS A 321 -9.34 19.87 20.57
CA HIS A 321 -8.00 19.41 20.18
C HIS A 321 -7.17 20.53 19.55
N LYS A 322 -7.77 21.31 18.63
CA LYS A 322 -7.07 22.41 17.94
C LYS A 322 -6.73 23.57 18.86
N ARG A 323 -7.59 23.90 19.83
CA ARG A 323 -7.29 24.89 20.87
C ARG A 323 -6.00 24.54 21.62
N HIS A 324 -5.85 23.27 22.00
CA HIS A 324 -4.65 22.80 22.68
C HIS A 324 -3.40 22.93 21.78
N ALA A 325 -3.52 22.52 20.51
CA ALA A 325 -2.42 22.63 19.54
C ALA A 325 -1.98 24.09 19.31
N PHE A 326 -2.91 25.03 19.12
CA PHE A 326 -2.58 26.45 18.97
C PHE A 326 -1.99 27.06 20.25
N THR A 327 -2.44 26.62 21.42
CA THR A 327 -1.88 27.04 22.72
C THR A 327 -0.42 26.58 22.86
N ILE A 328 -0.09 25.37 22.41
CA ILE A 328 1.30 24.89 22.38
C ILE A 328 2.11 25.68 21.36
N ALA A 329 1.62 25.85 20.14
CA ALA A 329 2.33 26.56 19.08
C ALA A 329 2.70 27.99 19.50
N VAL A 330 1.78 28.70 20.16
CA VAL A 330 1.99 30.08 20.59
C VAL A 330 2.91 30.20 21.81
N SER A 331 3.11 29.14 22.60
CA SER A 331 4.02 29.15 23.77
C SER A 331 5.49 29.45 23.42
N THR A 332 5.84 29.34 22.14
CA THR A 332 7.18 29.64 21.60
C THR A 332 7.30 31.05 21.03
N ALA A 333 6.20 31.81 20.96
CA ALA A 333 6.18 33.16 20.42
C ALA A 333 6.74 34.17 21.43
N THR A 334 7.43 35.18 20.93
CA THR A 334 8.02 36.27 21.73
C THR A 334 7.11 37.50 21.86
N ALA A 335 5.96 37.50 21.17
CA ALA A 335 4.97 38.58 21.18
C ALA A 335 4.01 38.47 22.39
N ASP A 336 3.24 39.52 22.68
CA ASP A 336 2.12 39.42 23.62
C ASP A 336 0.98 38.61 22.98
N THR A 337 0.73 37.43 23.54
CA THR A 337 -0.22 36.45 22.99
C THR A 337 -1.47 36.31 23.85
N ASN A 338 -1.66 37.18 24.86
CA ASN A 338 -2.74 37.05 25.83
C ASN A 338 -4.13 37.15 25.19
N ASP A 339 -4.32 38.10 24.27
CA ASP A 339 -5.60 38.26 23.57
C ASP A 339 -5.91 37.08 22.66
N PHE A 340 -4.89 36.55 21.97
CA PHE A 340 -5.00 35.33 21.17
C PHE A 340 -5.40 34.13 22.03
N VAL A 341 -4.72 33.88 23.14
CA VAL A 341 -5.05 32.78 24.07
C VAL A 341 -6.45 32.96 24.69
N ARG A 342 -6.86 34.20 24.99
CA ARG A 342 -8.23 34.48 25.46
C ARG A 342 -9.26 34.11 24.40
N THR A 343 -9.02 34.51 23.15
CA THR A 343 -9.90 34.19 22.01
C THR A 343 -9.93 32.68 21.73
N LEU A 344 -8.82 31.96 21.88
CA LEU A 344 -8.82 30.49 21.78
C LEU A 344 -9.73 29.82 22.81
N ARG A 345 -9.89 30.41 24.01
CA ARG A 345 -10.72 29.84 25.08
C ARG A 345 -12.21 30.03 24.83
N THR A 346 -12.61 30.99 23.99
CA THR A 346 -14.03 31.25 23.66
C THR A 346 -14.54 30.32 22.56
N TRP A 347 -13.69 29.51 21.94
CA TRP A 347 -14.10 28.61 20.85
C TRP A 347 -15.13 27.58 21.34
N ALA A 348 -16.29 27.58 20.69
CA ALA A 348 -17.38 26.64 20.89
C ALA A 348 -17.99 26.28 19.54
N ALA A 349 -18.66 25.13 19.43
CA ALA A 349 -19.34 24.70 18.21
C ALA A 349 -20.66 25.44 17.99
N ASP A 350 -20.57 26.77 17.93
CA ASP A 350 -21.68 27.70 17.73
C ASP A 350 -21.29 28.73 16.67
N PRO A 351 -22.08 28.90 15.58
CA PRO A 351 -21.71 29.80 14.49
C PRO A 351 -21.46 31.26 14.90
N GLU A 352 -22.25 31.83 15.83
CA GLU A 352 -22.11 33.24 16.25
C GLU A 352 -20.83 33.45 17.07
N THR A 353 -20.55 32.50 17.96
CA THR A 353 -19.32 32.49 18.79
C THR A 353 -18.07 32.35 17.91
N LEU A 354 -18.11 31.46 16.92
CA LEU A 354 -17.01 31.29 15.97
C LEU A 354 -16.83 32.53 15.08
N ARG A 355 -17.93 33.18 14.68
CA ARG A 355 -17.86 34.41 13.90
C ARG A 355 -17.18 35.54 14.66
N THR A 356 -17.59 35.76 15.91
CA THR A 356 -16.98 36.78 16.79
C THR A 356 -15.48 36.51 16.99
N SER A 357 -15.12 35.24 17.16
CA SER A 357 -13.72 34.82 17.29
C SER A 357 -12.95 35.05 15.97
N PHE A 358 -13.56 34.83 14.82
CA PHE A 358 -12.96 35.08 13.51
C PHE A 358 -12.68 36.57 13.28
N ASP A 359 -13.68 37.42 13.53
CA ASP A 359 -13.55 38.87 13.36
C ASP A 359 -12.45 39.43 14.29
N THR A 360 -12.25 38.82 15.45
CA THR A 360 -11.14 39.17 16.36
C THR A 360 -9.78 38.71 15.81
N LEU A 361 -9.68 37.49 15.30
CA LEU A 361 -8.40 36.91 14.85
C LEU A 361 -7.92 37.48 13.50
N ILE A 362 -8.82 37.87 12.61
CA ILE A 362 -8.45 38.35 11.27
C ILE A 362 -7.73 39.72 11.33
N ILE A 363 -8.02 40.53 12.34
CA ILE A 363 -7.43 41.86 12.54
C ILE A 363 -5.95 41.71 12.91
N ARG A 364 -5.06 42.26 12.08
CA ARG A 364 -3.62 42.28 12.33
C ARG A 364 -3.25 43.37 13.32
N ASN A 365 -2.59 43.01 14.42
CA ASN A 365 -2.03 43.99 15.34
C ASN A 365 -0.69 44.53 14.84
N ALA A 366 -0.46 45.82 15.04
CA ALA A 366 0.82 46.45 14.77
C ALA A 366 1.89 45.91 15.74
N GLY A 367 3.05 45.51 15.20
CA GLY A 367 4.17 44.98 16.00
C GLY A 367 4.22 43.46 16.15
N GLU A 368 3.31 42.71 15.54
CA GLU A 368 3.38 41.25 15.55
C GLU A 368 4.52 40.69 14.69
N ASP A 369 5.21 39.67 15.23
CA ASP A 369 6.16 38.86 14.49
C ASP A 369 5.46 38.15 13.31
N ARG A 370 6.20 37.93 12.21
CA ARG A 370 5.68 37.31 11.00
C ARG A 370 5.18 35.89 11.25
N GLY A 371 5.87 35.12 12.09
CA GLY A 371 5.46 33.75 12.45
C GLY A 371 4.14 33.75 13.23
N PHE A 372 4.00 34.66 14.20
CA PHE A 372 2.77 34.80 14.97
C PHE A 372 1.59 35.28 14.11
N ALA A 373 1.81 36.23 13.21
CA ALA A 373 0.76 36.70 12.29
C ALA A 373 0.24 35.57 11.39
N VAL A 374 1.12 34.67 10.92
CA VAL A 374 0.72 33.48 10.15
C VAL A 374 -0.09 32.52 11.02
N LEU A 375 0.38 32.22 12.24
CA LEU A 375 -0.33 31.34 13.18
C LEU A 375 -1.74 31.84 13.51
N ARG A 376 -1.88 33.15 13.75
CA ARG A 376 -3.16 33.80 14.00
C ARG A 376 -4.11 33.68 12.80
N LEU A 377 -3.59 33.86 11.59
CA LEU A 377 -4.36 33.71 10.36
C LEU A 377 -4.78 32.26 10.09
N GLN A 378 -3.92 31.27 10.40
CA GLN A 378 -4.26 29.85 10.37
C GLN A 378 -5.41 29.53 11.34
N ALA A 379 -5.36 30.08 12.55
CA ALA A 379 -6.42 29.92 13.53
C ALA A 379 -7.74 30.55 13.05
N ALA A 380 -7.69 31.75 12.47
CA ALA A 380 -8.84 32.42 11.87
C ALA A 380 -9.47 31.59 10.74
N ALA A 381 -8.67 31.13 9.77
CA ALA A 381 -9.15 30.30 8.66
C ALA A 381 -9.81 29.00 9.16
N TYR A 382 -9.23 28.38 10.20
CA TYR A 382 -9.76 27.15 10.78
C TYR A 382 -11.14 27.34 11.43
N ILE A 383 -11.32 28.36 12.29
CA ILE A 383 -12.63 28.60 12.91
C ILE A 383 -13.67 29.06 11.90
N TYR A 384 -13.25 29.78 10.86
CA TYR A 384 -14.15 30.22 9.80
C TYR A 384 -14.67 29.04 8.96
N HIS A 385 -13.81 28.05 8.72
CA HIS A 385 -14.22 26.78 8.15
C HIS A 385 -15.19 26.03 9.08
N CYS A 386 -14.88 25.90 10.37
CA CYS A 386 -15.79 25.27 11.34
C CYS A 386 -17.17 25.95 11.36
N GLN A 387 -17.21 27.29 11.39
CA GLN A 387 -18.45 28.07 11.31
C GLN A 387 -19.22 27.70 10.03
N THR A 388 -18.54 27.71 8.90
CA THR A 388 -19.16 27.47 7.59
C THR A 388 -19.72 26.06 7.50
N VAL A 389 -18.98 25.04 7.97
CA VAL A 389 -19.46 23.66 8.02
C VAL A 389 -20.73 23.57 8.90
N LEU A 390 -20.76 24.19 10.08
CA LEU A 390 -21.97 24.19 10.92
C LEU A 390 -23.17 24.84 10.21
N GLU A 391 -22.96 25.98 9.55
CA GLU A 391 -24.02 26.70 8.85
C GLU A 391 -24.54 25.96 7.62
N VAL A 392 -23.67 25.30 6.86
CA VAL A 392 -24.02 24.49 5.69
C VAL A 392 -24.79 23.24 6.12
N PHE A 393 -24.29 22.47 7.08
CA PHE A 393 -24.91 21.22 7.49
C PHE A 393 -26.18 21.39 8.35
N LYS A 394 -26.51 22.61 8.78
CA LYS A 394 -27.83 22.98 9.29
C LYS A 394 -28.88 23.19 8.19
N ARG A 395 -28.45 23.49 6.96
CA ARG A 395 -29.31 23.88 5.82
C ARG A 395 -29.34 22.86 4.70
N ILE A 396 -28.44 21.88 4.72
CA ILE A 396 -28.33 20.89 3.64
C ILE A 396 -29.59 20.00 3.61
N GLU A 397 -30.37 20.16 2.55
CA GLU A 397 -31.53 19.33 2.24
C GLU A 397 -31.31 18.69 0.86
N GLY A 398 -30.82 17.45 0.84
CA GLY A 398 -30.58 16.70 -0.40
C GLY A 398 -29.16 16.80 -0.98
N PRO A 399 -28.90 16.14 -2.13
CA PRO A 399 -27.56 16.05 -2.70
C PRO A 399 -27.18 17.37 -3.39
N ASP A 400 -26.24 18.10 -2.80
CA ASP A 400 -25.50 19.15 -3.48
C ASP A 400 -24.69 18.56 -4.66
N ASN A 401 -24.41 19.35 -5.69
CA ASN A 401 -23.57 18.93 -6.81
C ASN A 401 -22.14 18.58 -6.37
N GLY A 402 -21.79 18.95 -5.14
CA GLY A 402 -20.56 18.57 -4.44
C GLY A 402 -19.42 19.55 -4.63
N GLU A 403 -19.49 20.43 -5.62
CA GLU A 403 -18.42 21.39 -5.95
C GLU A 403 -18.19 22.35 -4.78
N SER A 404 -19.27 22.87 -4.18
CA SER A 404 -19.15 23.79 -3.05
C SER A 404 -18.57 23.12 -1.78
N LEU A 405 -18.78 21.81 -1.64
CA LEU A 405 -18.26 21.01 -0.52
C LEU A 405 -16.81 20.59 -0.75
N ASP A 406 -16.42 20.33 -2.00
CA ASP A 406 -15.03 20.14 -2.41
C ASP A 406 -14.20 21.40 -2.06
N LEU A 407 -14.75 22.62 -2.25
CA LEU A 407 -14.09 23.87 -1.82
C LEU A 407 -13.79 23.90 -0.32
N LEU A 408 -14.68 23.40 0.55
CA LEU A 408 -14.42 23.33 1.99
C LEU A 408 -13.31 22.32 2.30
N ALA A 409 -13.31 21.17 1.62
CA ALA A 409 -12.26 20.18 1.77
C ALA A 409 -10.89 20.70 1.28
N GLU A 410 -10.85 21.44 0.18
CA GLU A 410 -9.65 22.10 -0.32
C GLU A 410 -9.17 23.20 0.64
N ALA A 411 -10.09 24.02 1.16
CA ALA A 411 -9.76 25.03 2.16
C ALA A 411 -9.10 24.38 3.40
N LYS A 412 -9.62 23.24 3.85
CA LYS A 412 -9.06 22.47 4.97
C LYS A 412 -7.61 22.04 4.72
N GLN A 413 -7.23 21.69 3.49
CA GLN A 413 -5.86 21.36 3.12
C GLN A 413 -4.98 22.62 3.06
N ALA A 414 -5.51 23.72 2.52
CA ALA A 414 -4.77 24.96 2.33
C ALA A 414 -4.46 25.68 3.65
N MET A 415 -5.26 25.53 4.70
CA MET A 415 -5.14 26.28 5.96
C MET A 415 -3.73 26.35 6.54
N ALA A 416 -2.99 25.24 6.54
CA ALA A 416 -1.67 25.19 7.16
C ALA A 416 -0.60 25.94 6.36
N ILE A 417 -0.71 25.95 5.02
CA ILE A 417 0.32 26.45 4.11
C ILE A 417 -0.06 27.83 3.56
N HIS A 418 -1.31 28.00 3.14
CA HIS A 418 -1.87 29.19 2.50
C HIS A 418 -3.21 29.57 3.15
N PRO A 419 -3.21 30.12 4.39
CA PRO A 419 -4.45 30.41 5.10
C PRO A 419 -5.30 31.51 4.45
N GLN A 420 -4.71 32.40 3.64
CA GLN A 420 -5.47 33.39 2.85
C GLN A 420 -6.29 32.71 1.74
N LEU A 421 -5.66 31.83 0.97
CA LEU A 421 -6.34 31.01 -0.03
C LEU A 421 -7.46 30.17 0.61
N ALA A 422 -7.21 29.60 1.79
CA ALA A 422 -8.25 28.88 2.52
C ALA A 422 -9.47 29.76 2.83
N ILE A 423 -9.27 31.02 3.24
CA ILE A 423 -10.37 31.98 3.49
C ILE A 423 -11.11 32.29 2.19
N GLU A 424 -10.41 32.48 1.07
CA GLU A 424 -11.03 32.73 -0.23
C GLU A 424 -11.90 31.54 -0.69
N LEU A 425 -11.40 30.31 -0.58
CA LEU A 425 -12.16 29.09 -0.88
C LEU A 425 -13.40 28.94 0.02
N ILE A 426 -13.29 29.28 1.31
CA ILE A 426 -14.44 29.30 2.23
C ILE A 426 -15.43 30.38 1.80
N ASN A 427 -14.97 31.57 1.39
CA ASN A 427 -15.84 32.63 0.90
C ASN A 427 -16.62 32.20 -0.34
N GLU A 428 -15.97 31.52 -1.29
CA GLU A 428 -16.62 30.96 -2.48
C GLU A 428 -17.72 29.95 -2.11
N CYS A 429 -17.42 29.00 -1.21
CA CYS A 429 -18.44 28.09 -0.69
C CYS A 429 -19.59 28.87 -0.03
N ARG A 430 -19.30 29.87 0.81
CA ARG A 430 -20.35 30.64 1.49
C ARG A 430 -21.24 31.40 0.51
N ARG A 431 -20.68 31.97 -0.56
CA ARG A 431 -21.46 32.60 -1.63
C ARG A 431 -22.39 31.59 -2.31
N ALA A 432 -21.90 30.39 -2.60
CA ALA A 432 -22.74 29.33 -3.18
C ALA A 432 -23.92 28.95 -2.27
N TRP A 433 -23.75 29.05 -0.95
CA TRP A 433 -24.79 28.78 0.06
C TRP A 433 -25.57 30.02 0.54
N ASN A 434 -25.38 31.18 -0.11
CA ASN A 434 -25.96 32.47 0.31
C ASN A 434 -25.69 32.84 1.79
N LEU A 435 -24.53 32.46 2.30
CA LEU A 435 -24.08 32.78 3.65
C LEU A 435 -23.30 34.10 3.65
N PRO A 436 -23.36 34.90 4.74
CA PRO A 436 -22.64 36.16 4.83
C PRO A 436 -21.12 35.98 4.72
N VAL A 437 -20.47 36.78 3.90
CA VAL A 437 -19.02 36.82 3.73
C VAL A 437 -18.49 38.08 4.44
N PRO A 438 -17.40 38.01 5.24
CA PRO A 438 -16.73 39.19 5.77
C PRO A 438 -16.33 40.13 4.64
N ASP A 439 -16.50 41.44 4.84
CA ASP A 439 -15.96 42.43 3.91
C ASP A 439 -14.45 42.19 3.77
N GLU A 440 -13.93 42.23 2.54
CA GLU A 440 -12.50 42.11 2.30
C GLU A 440 -11.76 43.13 3.19
N PRO A 441 -10.76 42.73 3.99
CA PRO A 441 -9.94 43.69 4.68
C PRO A 441 -9.27 44.53 3.61
N SER A 442 -9.74 45.77 3.46
CA SER A 442 -9.17 46.78 2.57
C SER A 442 -7.65 46.72 2.68
N ALA A 443 -6.98 46.38 1.59
CA ALA A 443 -5.53 46.28 1.56
C ALA A 443 -4.92 47.54 2.22
N PRO A 444 -3.88 47.41 3.06
CA PRO A 444 -3.23 48.57 3.61
C PRO A 444 -2.77 49.44 2.44
N VAL A 445 -3.34 50.64 2.34
CA VAL A 445 -2.88 51.68 1.41
C VAL A 445 -1.39 51.83 1.67
N ALA A 446 -0.57 51.45 0.69
CA ALA A 446 0.87 51.62 0.76
C ALA A 446 1.15 53.10 1.10
N PRO A 447 1.98 53.40 2.12
CA PRO A 447 2.41 54.77 2.33
C PRO A 447 3.13 55.23 1.06
N ARG A 448 2.66 56.35 0.51
CA ARG A 448 3.25 57.02 -0.65
C ARG A 448 4.66 57.49 -0.36
#